data_AF-A0A8X6FGZ7-F1
#
_entry.id   AF-A0A8X6FGZ7-F1
#
_cell.length_a   1.000
_cell.length_b   1.000
_cell.length_c   1.000
_cell.angle_alpha   90.00
_cell.angle_beta   90.00
_cell.angle_gamma   90.00
#
_symmetry.space_group_name_H-M   'P 1'
#
loop_
_entity.id
_entity.type
_entity.pdbx_description
1 polymer ?
#
loop_
_entity_poly.entity_id
_entity_poly.type
_entity_poly.pdbx_seq_one_letter_code
_entity_poly.pdbx_strand_id
1 'polypeptide(L)'
;MQKAWKSYELTWDQKLPPEIVEEFKNWLASLEFLKLIQIPHYFGGSVDESTTTLHMFSDASGKAFAACVFLRIECDNKVKIKLVQAKSHVAPLKKDPITKTKTEMSIPKLELLAAVIGTRLVQSVKHSQHSNFLLD
;
A
#
# COMPACT_ATOMS: atom_id res chain seq x y z
N MET A 1 -14.03 -8.40 4.12
CA MET A 1 -14.84 -7.30 4.73
C MET A 1 -15.70 -6.45 3.78
N GLN A 2 -15.22 -5.92 2.63
CA GLN A 2 -16.09 -5.10 1.72
C GLN A 2 -17.38 -5.81 1.26
N LYS A 3 -17.39 -7.15 1.31
CA LYS A 3 -18.56 -8.00 1.02
C LYS A 3 -19.80 -7.61 1.86
N ALA A 4 -19.64 -7.12 3.10
CA ALA A 4 -20.75 -6.80 3.98
C ALA A 4 -21.74 -5.79 3.38
N TRP A 5 -21.24 -4.69 2.82
CA TRP A 5 -22.08 -3.66 2.19
C TRP A 5 -22.18 -3.80 0.67
N LYS A 6 -21.42 -4.72 0.05
CA LYS A 6 -21.47 -5.01 -1.38
C LYS A 6 -22.50 -6.09 -1.71
N SER A 7 -22.57 -7.14 -0.88
CA SER A 7 -23.38 -8.34 -1.15
C SER A 7 -24.61 -8.44 -0.27
N TYR A 8 -24.57 -7.91 0.96
CA TYR A 8 -25.67 -8.03 1.92
C TYR A 8 -26.43 -6.72 2.15
N GLU A 9 -26.02 -5.62 1.51
CA GLU A 9 -26.62 -4.28 1.62
C GLU A 9 -26.92 -3.82 3.07
N LEU A 10 -26.10 -4.28 4.02
CA LEU A 10 -26.38 -4.11 5.44
C LEU A 10 -26.29 -2.64 5.85
N THR A 11 -27.23 -2.21 6.69
CA THR A 11 -27.13 -0.95 7.43
C THR A 11 -26.24 -1.14 8.67
N TRP A 12 -25.80 -0.03 9.27
CA TRP A 12 -24.83 -0.03 10.38
C TRP A 12 -25.25 -0.87 11.59
N ASP A 13 -26.56 -0.97 11.87
CA ASP A 13 -27.10 -1.64 13.05
C ASP A 13 -27.50 -3.10 12.81
N GLN A 14 -27.36 -3.59 11.57
CA GLN A 14 -27.73 -4.95 11.24
C GLN A 14 -26.64 -5.95 11.62
N LYS A 15 -27.07 -7.11 12.14
CA LYS A 15 -26.15 -8.20 12.48
C LYS A 15 -25.46 -8.71 11.23
N LEU A 16 -24.14 -8.86 11.32
CA LEU A 16 -23.33 -9.43 10.25
C LEU A 16 -23.63 -10.93 10.07
N PRO A 17 -23.67 -11.43 8.83
CA PRO A 17 -23.74 -12.84 8.52
C PRO A 17 -22.60 -13.63 9.20
N PRO A 18 -22.85 -14.87 9.66
CA PRO A 18 -21.84 -15.68 10.34
C PRO A 18 -20.54 -15.85 9.54
N GLU A 19 -20.64 -16.00 8.21
CA GLU A 19 -19.49 -16.13 7.30
C GLU A 19 -18.56 -14.91 7.38
N ILE A 20 -19.11 -13.69 7.40
CA ILE A 20 -18.31 -12.46 7.49
C ILE A 20 -17.67 -12.34 8.87
N VAL A 21 -18.40 -12.73 9.93
CA VAL A 21 -17.87 -12.72 11.30
C VAL A 21 -16.67 -13.67 11.41
N GLU A 22 -16.76 -14.85 10.82
CA GLU A 22 -15.66 -15.82 10.79
C GLU A 22 -14.46 -15.32 9.97
N GLU A 23 -14.69 -14.79 8.76
CA GLU A 23 -13.64 -14.17 7.93
C GLU A 23 -12.92 -13.05 8.69
N PHE A 24 -13.66 -12.22 9.43
CA PHE A 24 -13.11 -11.15 10.25
C PHE A 24 -12.28 -11.68 11.42
N LYS A 25 -12.78 -12.68 12.15
CA LYS A 25 -12.05 -13.27 13.28
C LYS A 25 -10.73 -13.91 12.83
N ASN A 26 -10.74 -14.59 11.69
CA ASN A 26 -9.52 -15.17 11.10
C ASN A 26 -8.52 -14.08 10.70
N TRP A 27 -8.99 -13.00 10.07
CA TRP A 27 -8.15 -11.85 9.76
C TRP A 27 -7.59 -11.20 11.05
N LEU A 28 -8.41 -11.03 12.08
CA LEU A 28 -8.01 -10.46 13.36
C LEU A 28 -6.93 -11.31 14.05
N ALA A 29 -7.09 -12.63 14.05
CA ALA A 29 -6.08 -13.55 14.59
C ALA A 29 -4.75 -13.44 13.84
N SER A 30 -4.77 -13.17 12.53
CA SER A 30 -3.53 -13.00 11.75
C SER A 30 -2.74 -11.74 12.10
N LEU A 31 -3.35 -10.76 12.80
CA LEU A 31 -2.61 -9.58 13.25
C LEU A 31 -1.51 -9.91 14.26
N GLU A 32 -1.56 -11.07 14.93
CA GLU A 32 -0.48 -11.50 15.80
C GLU A 32 0.86 -11.64 15.06
N PHE A 33 0.82 -12.00 13.78
CA PHE A 33 2.03 -12.11 12.94
C PHE A 33 2.67 -10.75 12.66
N LEU A 34 1.95 -9.63 12.80
CA LEU A 34 2.54 -8.29 12.64
C LEU A 34 3.63 -8.03 13.69
N LYS A 35 3.57 -8.68 14.86
CA LYS A 35 4.61 -8.60 15.89
C LYS A 35 5.96 -9.14 15.41
N LEU A 36 5.97 -9.99 14.38
CA LEU A 36 7.17 -10.58 13.80
C LEU A 36 7.80 -9.68 12.72
N ILE A 37 7.07 -8.66 12.26
CA ILE A 37 7.55 -7.76 11.21
C ILE A 37 8.38 -6.64 11.85
N GLN A 38 9.66 -6.58 11.48
CA GLN A 38 10.55 -5.48 11.85
C GLN A 38 10.94 -4.69 10.61
N ILE A 39 10.65 -3.39 10.62
CA ILE A 39 11.03 -2.46 9.54
C ILE A 39 12.12 -1.54 10.09
N PRO A 40 13.38 -1.67 9.64
CA PRO A 40 14.45 -0.80 10.10
C PRO A 40 14.19 0.67 9.69
N HIS A 41 14.15 1.60 10.66
CA HIS A 41 13.93 3.03 10.38
C HIS A 41 15.19 3.76 9.92
N TYR A 42 16.37 3.28 10.32
CA TYR A 42 17.65 3.90 9.94
C TYR A 42 18.17 3.34 8.62
N PHE A 43 18.52 4.24 7.70
CA PHE A 43 18.93 3.89 6.34
C PHE A 43 20.45 3.78 6.14
N GLY A 44 21.27 4.21 7.12
CA GLY A 44 22.74 4.25 7.00
C GLY A 44 23.27 5.67 6.73
N GLY A 45 24.58 5.87 6.94
CA GLY A 45 25.31 7.15 6.82
C GLY A 45 25.30 7.78 5.42
N SER A 46 26.19 8.76 5.18
CA SER A 46 26.23 9.60 3.96
C SER A 46 25.95 8.78 2.70
N VAL A 47 24.74 8.93 2.18
CA VAL A 47 24.28 8.23 0.99
C VAL A 47 25.07 8.80 -0.18
N ASP A 48 26.02 8.04 -0.70
CA ASP A 48 26.65 8.39 -1.95
C ASP A 48 25.60 8.22 -3.06
N GLU A 49 25.21 9.35 -3.66
CA GLU A 49 24.23 9.39 -4.75
C GLU A 49 24.66 8.54 -5.95
N SER A 50 25.97 8.36 -6.15
CA SER A 50 26.50 7.58 -7.27
C SER A 50 26.26 6.06 -7.13
N THR A 51 26.02 5.58 -5.91
CA THR A 51 25.80 4.16 -5.60
C THR A 51 24.38 3.84 -5.15
N THR A 52 23.50 4.85 -5.16
CA THR A 52 22.16 4.74 -4.57
C THR A 52 21.06 4.97 -5.61
N THR A 53 20.11 4.05 -5.67
CA THR A 53 18.96 4.14 -6.59
C THR A 53 17.64 3.96 -5.85
N LEU A 54 16.62 4.67 -6.35
CA LEU A 54 15.24 4.59 -5.85
C LEU A 54 14.42 3.72 -6.79
N HIS A 55 13.84 2.64 -6.25
CA HIS A 55 13.02 1.69 -6.99
C HIS A 55 11.58 1.78 -6.50
N MET A 56 10.64 1.99 -7.43
CA MET A 56 9.22 2.00 -7.13
C MET A 56 8.55 0.78 -7.75
N PHE A 57 7.71 0.12 -6.96
CA PHE A 57 6.86 -0.97 -7.42
C PHE A 57 5.41 -0.58 -7.14
N SER A 58 4.52 -0.96 -8.05
CA SER A 58 3.08 -0.79 -7.91
C SER A 58 2.39 -2.06 -8.34
N ASP A 59 1.35 -2.44 -7.61
CA ASP A 59 0.54 -3.61 -7.90
C ASP A 59 -0.94 -3.33 -7.63
N ALA A 60 -1.81 -4.04 -8.32
CA ALA A 60 -3.25 -3.90 -8.20
C ALA A 60 -4.00 -5.22 -8.41
N SER A 61 -5.06 -5.38 -7.63
CA SER A 61 -6.03 -6.45 -7.73
C SER A 61 -7.44 -5.88 -7.65
N GLY A 62 -8.46 -6.67 -7.97
CA GLY A 62 -9.86 -6.26 -7.80
C GLY A 62 -10.25 -5.89 -6.36
N LYS A 63 -9.42 -6.20 -5.36
CA LYS A 63 -9.67 -5.92 -3.93
C LYS A 63 -8.89 -4.72 -3.39
N ALA A 64 -7.70 -4.47 -3.92
CA ALA A 64 -6.80 -3.44 -3.40
C ALA A 64 -5.73 -3.08 -4.43
N PHE A 65 -5.16 -1.89 -4.29
CA PHE A 65 -4.04 -1.42 -5.09
C PHE A 65 -3.03 -0.72 -4.17
N ALA A 66 -1.74 -0.83 -4.49
CA ALA A 66 -0.68 -0.35 -3.63
C ALA A 66 0.57 0.04 -4.42
N ALA A 67 1.40 0.86 -3.81
CA ALA A 67 2.76 1.13 -4.27
C ALA A 67 3.73 1.19 -3.10
N CYS A 68 4.97 0.79 -3.35
CA CYS A 68 6.07 0.88 -2.40
C CYS A 68 7.33 1.37 -3.09
N VAL A 69 8.17 2.01 -2.28
CA VAL A 69 9.39 2.67 -2.70
C VAL A 69 10.53 2.13 -1.86
N PHE A 70 11.54 1.56 -2.53
CA PHE A 70 12.74 1.03 -1.92
C PHE A 70 13.96 1.87 -2.28
N LEU A 71 14.86 1.98 -1.31
CA LEU A 71 16.22 2.46 -1.51
C LEU A 71 17.12 1.25 -1.74
N ARG A 72 17.82 1.23 -2.86
CA ARG A 72 18.88 0.28 -3.17
C ARG A 72 20.21 1.00 -3.02
N ILE A 73 21.07 0.49 -2.14
CA ILE A 73 22.40 1.05 -1.89
C ILE A 73 23.42 -0.04 -2.24
N GLU A 74 24.41 0.32 -3.05
CA GLU A 74 25.54 -0.54 -3.40
C GLU A 74 26.80 -0.09 -2.66
N CYS A 75 27.38 -0.95 -1.84
CA CYS A 75 28.56 -0.62 -1.05
C CYS A 75 29.41 -1.89 -0.89
N ASP A 76 30.71 -1.79 -1.18
CA ASP A 76 31.68 -2.88 -1.07
C ASP A 76 31.21 -4.20 -1.73
N ASN A 77 30.72 -4.11 -2.98
CA ASN A 77 30.11 -5.21 -3.74
C ASN A 77 28.90 -5.89 -3.07
N LYS A 78 28.24 -5.23 -2.12
CA LYS A 78 27.01 -5.69 -1.48
C LYS A 78 25.85 -4.75 -1.80
N VAL A 79 24.70 -5.35 -2.10
CA VAL A 79 23.45 -4.61 -2.31
C VAL A 79 22.62 -4.68 -1.04
N LYS A 80 22.25 -3.51 -0.51
CA LYS A 80 21.30 -3.37 0.59
C LYS A 80 20.01 -2.77 0.04
N ILE A 81 18.87 -3.38 0.39
CA ILE A 81 17.54 -2.90 0.00
C ILE A 81 16.79 -2.50 1.27
N LYS A 82 16.21 -1.30 1.27
CA LYS A 82 15.45 -0.76 2.40
C LYS A 82 14.10 -0.22 1.92
N LEU A 83 13.03 -0.56 2.62
CA LEU A 83 11.73 0.02 2.36
C LEU A 83 11.70 1.45 2.91
N VAL A 84 11.47 2.44 2.06
CA VAL A 84 11.42 3.86 2.45
C VAL A 84 10.00 4.29 2.75
N GLN A 85 9.08 3.97 1.84
CA GLN A 85 7.68 4.36 1.96
C GLN A 85 6.79 3.37 1.23
N ALA A 86 5.61 3.09 1.76
CA ALA A 86 4.58 2.29 1.10
C ALA A 86 3.20 2.90 1.35
N LYS A 87 2.29 2.68 0.41
CA LYS A 87 0.90 3.11 0.51
C LYS A 87 0.00 2.11 -0.19
N SER A 88 -1.04 1.66 0.51
CA SER A 88 -2.05 0.73 0.01
C SER A 88 -3.45 1.32 0.20
N HIS A 89 -4.35 0.95 -0.70
CA HIS A 89 -5.75 1.35 -0.68
C HIS A 89 -6.63 0.16 -1.03
N VAL A 90 -7.77 0.06 -0.35
CA VAL A 90 -8.82 -0.87 -0.75
C VAL A 90 -9.45 -0.37 -2.05
N ALA A 91 -9.68 -1.27 -3.01
CA ALA A 91 -10.25 -0.93 -4.30
C ALA A 91 -11.64 -0.29 -4.11
N PRO A 92 -11.87 0.93 -4.63
CA PRO A 92 -13.17 1.55 -4.50
C PRO A 92 -14.20 0.85 -5.39
N LEU A 93 -15.43 0.84 -4.91
CA LEU A 93 -16.57 0.38 -5.69
C LEU A 93 -17.11 1.56 -6.51
N LYS A 94 -17.35 1.36 -7.79
CA LYS A 94 -18.00 2.33 -8.66
C LYS A 94 -19.51 2.21 -8.48
N LYS A 95 -20.22 3.33 -8.34
CA LYS A 95 -21.69 3.33 -8.40
C LYS A 95 -22.11 3.32 -9.86
N ASP A 96 -22.85 2.30 -10.27
CA ASP A 96 -23.44 2.25 -11.59
C ASP A 96 -24.55 3.32 -11.69
N PRO A 97 -24.49 4.25 -12.67
CA PRO A 97 -25.42 5.36 -12.73
C PRO A 97 -26.85 4.94 -13.12
N ILE A 98 -27.03 3.79 -13.75
CA ILE A 98 -28.33 3.30 -14.22
C ILE A 98 -28.98 2.43 -13.15
N THR A 99 -28.26 1.40 -12.68
CA THR A 99 -28.78 0.42 -11.72
C THR A 99 -28.60 0.85 -10.26
N LYS A 100 -27.83 1.92 -10.01
CA LYS A 100 -27.41 2.41 -8.67
C LYS A 100 -26.64 1.38 -7.83
N THR A 101 -26.29 0.23 -8.41
CA THR A 101 -25.53 -0.84 -7.75
C THR A 101 -24.05 -0.49 -7.64
N LYS A 102 -23.35 -1.14 -6.70
CA LYS A 102 -21.90 -0.97 -6.51
C LYS A 102 -21.14 -2.05 -7.28
N THR A 103 -20.41 -1.65 -8.33
CA THR A 103 -19.61 -2.54 -9.18
C THR A 103 -18.12 -2.37 -8.93
N GLU A 104 -17.33 -3.38 -9.29
CA GLU A 104 -15.87 -3.32 -9.18
C GLU A 104 -15.28 -2.42 -10.27
N MET A 105 -14.17 -1.75 -9.95
CA MET A 105 -13.36 -1.11 -10.99
C MET A 105 -12.55 -2.15 -11.75
N SER A 106 -12.25 -1.86 -13.02
CA SER A 106 -11.40 -2.73 -13.82
C SER A 106 -9.96 -2.75 -13.28
N ILE A 107 -9.30 -3.91 -13.40
CA ILE A 107 -7.90 -4.09 -12.98
C ILE A 107 -6.98 -3.05 -13.65
N PRO A 108 -7.05 -2.79 -14.98
CA PRO A 108 -6.19 -1.77 -15.60
C PRO A 108 -6.34 -0.36 -15.00
N LYS A 109 -7.54 0.01 -14.55
CA LYS A 109 -7.75 1.30 -13.88
C LYS A 109 -7.12 1.33 -12.50
N LEU A 110 -7.17 0.21 -11.78
CA LEU A 110 -6.53 0.07 -10.47
C LEU A 110 -5.01 0.07 -10.58
N GLU A 111 -4.44 -0.58 -11.61
CA GLU A 111 -3.00 -0.52 -11.93
C GLU A 111 -2.54 0.92 -12.19
N LEU A 112 -3.32 1.67 -13.00
CA LEU A 112 -3.03 3.09 -13.23
C LEU A 112 -3.08 3.92 -11.94
N LEU A 113 -4.06 3.67 -11.06
CA LEU A 113 -4.13 4.35 -9.75
C LEU A 113 -2.95 3.97 -8.85
N ALA A 114 -2.50 2.71 -8.86
CA ALA A 114 -1.32 2.26 -8.13
C ALA A 114 -0.07 3.00 -8.61
N ALA A 115 0.12 3.10 -9.93
CA ALA A 115 1.23 3.84 -10.53
C ALA A 115 1.21 5.33 -10.15
N VAL A 116 0.04 5.97 -10.15
CA VAL A 116 -0.12 7.38 -9.73
C VAL A 116 0.26 7.58 -8.27
N ILE A 117 -0.08 6.63 -7.40
CA ILE A 117 0.36 6.70 -6.00
C ILE A 117 1.87 6.49 -5.92
N GLY A 118 2.41 5.52 -6.65
CA GLY A 118 3.84 5.26 -6.70
C GLY A 118 4.67 6.47 -7.10
N THR A 119 4.25 7.20 -8.14
CA THR A 119 4.95 8.43 -8.57
C THR A 119 4.90 9.53 -7.50
N ARG A 120 3.75 9.70 -6.84
CA ARG A 120 3.61 10.64 -5.71
C ARG A 120 4.48 10.26 -4.51
N LEU A 121 4.62 8.96 -4.21
CA LEU A 121 5.52 8.49 -3.15
C LEU A 121 6.97 8.82 -3.49
N VAL A 122 7.42 8.53 -4.72
CA VAL A 122 8.78 8.88 -5.16
C VAL A 122 9.04 10.38 -5.06
N GLN A 123 8.08 11.21 -5.48
CA GLN A 123 8.17 12.66 -5.30
C GLN A 123 8.28 13.05 -3.83
N SER A 124 7.43 12.50 -2.95
CA SER A 124 7.47 12.75 -1.51
C SER A 124 8.84 12.42 -0.90
N VAL A 125 9.41 11.27 -1.27
CA VAL A 125 10.73 10.83 -0.80
C VAL A 125 11.82 11.80 -1.26
N LYS A 126 11.82 12.19 -2.54
CA LYS A 126 12.81 13.14 -3.09
C LYS A 126 12.75 14.50 -2.39
N HIS A 127 11.55 15.05 -2.18
CA HIS A 127 11.39 16.33 -1.45
C HIS A 127 11.86 16.23 0.01
N SER A 128 11.63 15.08 0.66
CA SER A 128 12.07 14.85 2.04
C SER A 128 13.60 14.70 2.15
N GLN A 129 14.26 14.14 1.13
CA GLN A 129 15.72 14.09 1.08
C GLN A 129 16.33 15.48 0.94
N HIS A 130 15.79 16.34 0.07
CA HIS A 130 16.29 17.72 -0.08
C HIS A 130 16.13 18.58 1.19
N SER A 131 15.15 18.28 2.05
CA SER A 131 14.91 19.01 3.30
C SER A 131 15.79 18.52 4.47
N ASN A 132 16.22 17.25 4.46
CA ASN A 132 17.13 16.71 5.48
C ASN A 132 18.62 17.01 5.22
N PHE A 133 18.98 17.67 4.11
CA PHE A 133 20.32 18.22 3.89
C PHE A 133 20.54 19.62 4.51
N LEU A 134 19.50 20.21 5.12
CA LEU A 134 19.56 21.54 5.77
C LEU A 134 19.50 21.48 7.30
N LEU A 135 19.50 20.27 7.88
CA LEU A 135 19.50 20.06 9.32
C LEU A 135 20.49 18.93 9.65
N ASP A 136 21.77 19.25 9.49
CA ASP A 136 22.90 18.79 10.32
C ASP A 136 24.08 19.74 10.10
#